data_AF-X0USE4-F1
#
_entry.id   AF-X0USE4-F1
#
_cell.length_a   1.000
_cell.length_b   1.000
_cell.length_c   1.000
_cell.angle_alpha   90.00
_cell.angle_beta   90.00
_cell.angle_gamma   90.00
#
_symmetry.space_group_name_H-M   'P 1'
#
loop_
_entity.id
_entity.type
_entity.pdbx_description
1 polymer ?
#
loop_
_entity_poly.entity_id
_entity_poly.type
_entity_poly.pdbx_seq_one_letter_code
_entity_poly.pdbx_strand_id
1 'polypeptide(L)'
;KNYGSIYWDFVTAKGEKFESDGERVPLQTLMRRMHFTEAELAKLRESQDHSDVLVTLEDRAMAAVKGLYSDAEGRYRVRGERDMALARELLHGTAYHRAKAEIMAPIQEFIDMVETRTAGEIDTLRARSDALALGARVLVGLALALLLLGAVLLQRRVVRPTIELATAARLTETGDYANRVPVRTRDEMGQLARSFNQMSSAIERDIEARDRTASELATAHEAADSANQAKSAFLANMSHELRTPMNAIIGYSEMLIEDAEDDG
;
A
#
# COMPACT_ATOMS: atom_id res chain seq x y z
N LYS A 1 13.49 -33.56 -13.96
CA LYS A 1 13.39 -34.96 -13.47
C LYS A 1 12.98 -35.86 -14.64
N ASN A 2 13.91 -36.71 -15.12
CA ASN A 2 13.74 -37.87 -16.02
C ASN A 2 12.76 -37.78 -17.21
N TYR A 3 13.12 -37.05 -18.27
CA TYR A 3 12.43 -37.15 -19.56
C TYR A 3 12.89 -38.35 -20.42
N GLY A 4 14.04 -38.95 -20.13
CA GLY A 4 14.64 -40.00 -20.98
C GLY A 4 14.01 -41.40 -20.89
N SER A 5 13.36 -41.78 -19.78
CA SER A 5 12.83 -43.15 -19.64
C SER A 5 11.46 -43.32 -20.30
N ILE A 6 10.63 -42.28 -20.24
CA ILE A 6 9.21 -42.37 -20.63
C ILE A 6 9.05 -42.65 -22.15
N TYR A 7 9.96 -42.14 -23.00
CA TYR A 7 9.91 -42.38 -24.44
C TYR A 7 10.00 -43.88 -24.78
N TRP A 8 10.99 -44.58 -24.21
CA TRP A 8 11.18 -46.00 -24.46
C TRP A 8 10.06 -46.84 -23.83
N ASP A 9 9.49 -46.41 -22.70
CA ASP A 9 8.31 -47.03 -22.10
C ASP A 9 7.09 -46.98 -23.04
N PHE A 10 6.86 -45.86 -23.75
CA PHE A 10 5.76 -45.75 -24.72
C PHE A 10 6.00 -46.58 -26.00
N VAL A 11 7.21 -46.56 -26.55
CA VAL A 11 7.55 -47.31 -27.77
C VAL A 11 7.45 -48.82 -27.54
N THR A 12 7.91 -49.29 -26.38
CA THR A 12 7.84 -50.73 -26.02
C THR A 12 6.42 -51.18 -25.69
N ALA A 13 5.61 -50.34 -25.04
CA ALA A 13 4.25 -50.70 -24.63
C ALA A 13 3.22 -50.66 -25.76
N LYS A 14 3.34 -49.72 -26.71
CA LYS A 14 2.34 -49.51 -27.78
C LYS A 14 2.81 -49.89 -29.17
N GLY A 15 4.11 -50.10 -29.38
CA GLY A 15 4.68 -50.36 -30.71
C GLY A 15 4.64 -49.15 -31.66
N GLU A 16 4.05 -48.03 -31.24
CA GLU A 16 3.96 -46.80 -32.01
C GLU A 16 5.18 -45.93 -31.71
N LYS A 17 5.95 -45.62 -32.76
CA LYS A 17 6.97 -44.59 -32.71
C LYS A 17 6.26 -43.24 -32.86
N PHE A 18 6.58 -42.28 -31.99
CA PHE A 18 6.12 -40.91 -32.20
C PHE A 18 6.66 -40.38 -33.53
N GLU A 19 5.77 -40.06 -34.47
CA GLU A 19 6.13 -39.37 -35.70
C GLU A 19 6.47 -37.92 -35.36
N SER A 20 7.74 -37.55 -35.54
CA SER A 20 8.18 -36.17 -35.47
C SER A 20 7.86 -35.50 -36.80
N ASP A 21 6.84 -34.63 -36.83
CA ASP A 21 6.46 -33.76 -37.96
C ASP A 21 7.47 -32.61 -38.22
N GLY A 22 8.59 -32.59 -37.48
CA GLY A 22 9.64 -31.59 -37.58
C GLY A 22 10.76 -31.93 -38.57
N GLU A 23 11.45 -30.90 -39.04
CA GLU A 23 12.69 -31.02 -39.81
C GLU A 23 13.74 -31.84 -39.03
N ARG A 24 14.33 -32.85 -39.68
CA ARG A 24 15.37 -33.69 -39.07
C ARG A 24 16.67 -32.92 -38.94
N VAL A 25 16.93 -32.35 -37.77
CA VAL A 25 18.15 -31.59 -37.48
C VAL A 25 19.15 -32.45 -36.71
N PRO A 26 20.45 -32.47 -37.09
CA PRO A 26 21.48 -33.16 -36.31
C PRO A 26 21.58 -32.63 -34.88
N LEU A 27 21.79 -33.52 -33.90
CA LEU A 27 21.88 -33.15 -32.47
C LEU A 27 22.92 -32.05 -32.22
N GLN A 28 24.10 -32.14 -32.83
CA GLN A 28 25.15 -31.12 -32.70
C GLN A 28 24.69 -29.74 -33.18
N THR A 29 23.87 -29.69 -34.25
CA THR A 29 23.27 -28.45 -34.74
C THR A 29 22.28 -27.87 -33.74
N LEU A 30 21.46 -28.70 -33.09
CA LEU A 30 20.56 -28.26 -32.02
C LEU A 30 21.34 -27.72 -30.81
N MET A 31 22.42 -28.39 -30.42
CA MET A 31 23.26 -27.94 -29.30
C MET A 31 23.93 -26.60 -29.59
N ARG A 32 24.43 -26.38 -30.81
CA ARG A 32 24.94 -25.06 -31.21
C ARG A 32 23.85 -23.97 -31.16
N ARG A 33 22.62 -24.28 -31.58
CA ARG A 33 21.48 -23.35 -31.49
C ARG A 33 21.11 -23.04 -30.04
N MET A 34 21.30 -23.98 -29.12
CA MET A 34 21.07 -23.82 -27.68
C MET A 34 22.29 -23.24 -26.94
N HIS A 35 23.24 -22.66 -27.67
CA HIS A 35 24.41 -21.96 -27.15
C HIS A 35 25.33 -22.81 -26.27
N PHE A 36 25.44 -24.11 -26.55
CA PHE A 36 26.50 -24.93 -25.96
C PHE A 36 27.87 -24.40 -26.40
N THR A 37 28.80 -24.35 -25.46
CA THR A 37 30.15 -23.86 -25.66
C THR A 37 30.99 -24.87 -26.44
N GLU A 38 32.03 -24.40 -27.13
CA GLU A 38 32.96 -25.30 -27.82
C GLU A 38 33.67 -26.27 -26.85
N ALA A 39 33.89 -25.87 -25.60
CA ALA A 39 34.49 -26.71 -24.57
C ALA A 39 33.55 -27.87 -24.15
N GLU A 40 32.26 -27.60 -23.97
CA GLU A 40 31.24 -28.64 -23.73
C GLU A 40 31.18 -29.60 -24.94
N LEU A 41 31.14 -29.07 -26.17
CA LEU A 41 31.10 -29.89 -27.38
C LEU A 41 32.40 -30.68 -27.63
N ALA A 42 33.54 -30.23 -27.10
CA ALA A 42 34.80 -30.96 -27.16
C ALA A 42 34.75 -32.23 -26.32
N LYS A 43 34.09 -32.21 -25.16
CA LYS A 43 33.94 -33.41 -24.30
C LYS A 43 33.11 -34.50 -24.94
N LEU A 44 32.09 -34.13 -25.73
CA LEU A 44 31.34 -35.11 -26.52
C LEU A 44 32.16 -35.70 -27.66
N ARG A 45 33.04 -34.91 -28.29
CA ARG A 45 33.99 -35.40 -29.30
C ARG A 45 35.00 -36.38 -28.68
N GLU A 46 35.55 -36.04 -27.51
CA GLU A 46 36.46 -36.92 -26.75
C GLU A 46 35.80 -38.28 -26.42
N SER A 47 34.54 -38.28 -25.96
CA SER A 47 33.78 -39.51 -25.74
C SER A 47 33.56 -40.32 -27.02
N GLN A 48 33.28 -39.62 -28.13
CA GLN A 48 33.10 -40.24 -29.44
C GLN A 48 34.40 -40.93 -29.89
N ASP A 49 35.55 -40.28 -29.74
CA ASP A 49 36.85 -40.85 -30.11
C ASP A 49 37.19 -42.09 -29.25
N HIS A 50 36.83 -42.09 -27.96
CA HIS A 50 36.96 -43.27 -27.09
C HIS A 50 36.02 -44.43 -27.51
N SER A 51 34.86 -44.11 -28.09
CA SER A 51 33.91 -45.12 -28.56
C SER A 51 34.47 -45.92 -29.73
N ASP A 52 35.22 -45.29 -30.64
CA ASP A 52 35.79 -45.94 -31.82
C ASP A 52 36.77 -47.07 -31.44
N VAL A 53 37.48 -46.92 -30.31
CA VAL A 53 38.36 -47.96 -29.75
C VAL A 53 37.54 -49.18 -29.30
N LEU A 54 36.41 -48.96 -28.63
CA LEU A 54 35.54 -50.05 -28.15
C LEU A 54 34.93 -50.85 -29.30
N VAL A 55 34.56 -50.18 -30.40
CA VAL A 55 34.02 -50.84 -31.61
C VAL A 55 34.97 -51.91 -32.13
N THR A 56 36.29 -51.66 -32.10
CA THR A 56 37.27 -52.66 -32.55
C THR A 56 37.30 -53.92 -31.67
N LEU A 57 37.08 -53.78 -30.35
CA LEU A 57 36.95 -54.92 -29.44
C LEU A 57 35.66 -55.70 -29.71
N GLU A 58 34.56 -54.98 -29.97
CA GLU A 58 33.26 -55.58 -30.28
C GLU A 58 33.30 -56.35 -31.62
N ASP A 59 33.95 -55.78 -32.64
CA ASP A 59 34.19 -56.43 -33.93
C ASP A 59 35.02 -57.70 -33.77
N ARG A 60 36.08 -57.65 -32.96
CA ARG A 60 36.90 -58.83 -32.64
C ARG A 60 36.11 -59.92 -31.92
N ALA A 61 35.27 -59.53 -30.95
CA ALA A 61 34.42 -60.47 -30.23
C ALA A 61 33.38 -61.11 -31.17
N MET A 62 32.74 -60.32 -32.04
CA MET A 62 31.81 -60.81 -33.05
C MET A 62 32.49 -61.74 -34.06
N ALA A 63 33.73 -61.46 -34.44
CA ALA A 63 34.52 -62.32 -35.32
C ALA A 63 34.85 -63.66 -34.64
N ALA A 64 35.24 -63.66 -33.36
CA ALA A 64 35.51 -64.87 -32.58
C ALA A 64 34.28 -65.79 -32.45
N VAL A 65 33.08 -65.22 -32.23
CA VAL A 65 31.81 -65.97 -32.23
C VAL A 65 31.55 -66.64 -33.60
N LYS A 66 31.93 -65.98 -34.69
CA LYS A 66 31.80 -66.48 -36.07
C LYS A 66 32.91 -67.45 -36.47
N GLY A 67 33.94 -67.65 -35.65
CA GLY A 67 35.13 -68.44 -35.97
C GLY A 67 36.02 -67.77 -37.03
N LEU A 68 36.01 -66.43 -37.08
CA LEU A 68 36.83 -65.62 -37.99
C LEU A 68 37.96 -64.94 -37.21
N TYR A 69 39.17 -65.04 -37.74
CA TYR A 69 40.39 -64.49 -37.16
C TYR A 69 41.09 -63.54 -38.14
N SER A 70 41.85 -62.61 -37.59
CA SER A 70 42.60 -61.61 -38.36
C SER A 70 43.68 -62.27 -39.23
N ASP A 71 43.76 -61.87 -40.49
CA ASP A 71 44.90 -62.10 -41.37
C ASP A 71 46.09 -61.18 -41.00
N ALA A 72 47.22 -61.32 -41.72
CA ALA A 72 48.41 -60.51 -41.53
C ALA A 72 48.17 -59.01 -41.82
N GLU A 73 47.07 -58.66 -42.49
CA GLU A 73 46.65 -57.30 -42.80
C GLU A 73 45.53 -56.78 -41.88
N GLY A 74 45.19 -57.48 -40.80
CA GLY A 74 44.20 -57.02 -39.83
C GLY A 74 42.74 -57.37 -40.15
N ARG A 75 42.46 -58.13 -41.21
CA ARG A 75 41.09 -58.42 -41.66
C ARG A 75 40.62 -59.80 -41.21
N TYR A 76 39.40 -59.90 -40.69
CA TYR A 76 38.81 -61.15 -40.19
C TYR A 76 38.39 -62.13 -41.32
N ARG A 77 39.36 -62.71 -42.02
CA ARG A 77 39.16 -63.62 -43.17
C ARG A 77 39.59 -65.06 -42.91
N VAL A 78 40.40 -65.30 -41.89
CA VAL A 78 40.90 -66.64 -41.55
C VAL A 78 39.81 -67.41 -40.81
N ARG A 79 39.38 -68.56 -41.34
CA ARG A 79 38.39 -69.42 -40.68
C ARG A 79 39.08 -70.39 -39.73
N GLY A 80 38.57 -70.48 -38.50
CA GLY A 80 38.98 -71.45 -37.49
C GLY A 80 37.79 -71.91 -36.65
N GLU A 81 38.08 -72.52 -35.50
CA GLU A 81 37.05 -72.90 -34.53
C GLU A 81 36.45 -71.66 -33.86
N ARG A 82 35.18 -71.76 -33.44
CA ARG A 82 34.51 -70.66 -32.74
C ARG A 82 35.05 -70.55 -31.32
N ASP A 83 35.43 -69.34 -30.92
CA ASP A 83 35.96 -69.08 -29.58
C ASP A 83 34.99 -68.21 -28.76
N MET A 84 34.09 -68.90 -28.05
CA MET A 84 33.10 -68.26 -27.19
C MET A 84 33.71 -67.76 -25.87
N ALA A 85 34.85 -68.30 -25.45
CA ALA A 85 35.54 -67.87 -24.23
C ALA A 85 36.20 -66.51 -24.47
N LEU A 86 36.94 -66.39 -25.58
CA LEU A 86 37.55 -65.14 -26.02
C LEU A 86 36.50 -64.04 -26.26
N ALA A 87 35.39 -64.37 -26.94
CA ALA A 87 34.32 -63.39 -27.16
C ALA A 87 33.72 -62.85 -25.85
N ARG A 88 33.53 -63.72 -24.85
CA ARG A 88 33.02 -63.33 -23.53
C ARG A 88 34.04 -62.47 -22.76
N GLU A 89 35.31 -62.83 -22.82
CA GLU A 89 36.38 -62.04 -22.23
C GLU A 89 36.49 -60.65 -22.87
N LEU A 90 36.34 -60.55 -24.19
CA LEU A 90 36.39 -59.27 -24.90
C LEU A 90 35.19 -58.36 -24.62
N LEU A 91 34.00 -58.91 -24.34
CA LEU A 91 32.77 -58.14 -24.08
C LEU A 91 32.46 -57.92 -22.60
N HIS A 92 33.08 -58.66 -21.69
CA HIS A 92 32.82 -58.58 -20.24
C HIS A 92 34.10 -58.57 -19.40
N GLY A 93 35.26 -58.47 -20.03
CA GLY A 93 36.54 -58.39 -19.35
C GLY A 93 36.85 -57.00 -18.81
N THR A 94 37.94 -56.90 -18.07
CA THR A 94 38.42 -55.64 -17.47
C THR A 94 38.71 -54.56 -18.52
N ALA A 95 39.27 -54.94 -19.67
CA ALA A 95 39.54 -54.02 -20.79
C ALA A 95 38.27 -53.38 -21.35
N TYR A 96 37.20 -54.15 -21.49
CA TYR A 96 35.90 -53.66 -21.97
C TYR A 96 35.26 -52.68 -20.97
N HIS A 97 35.27 -53.03 -19.68
CA HIS A 97 34.76 -52.15 -18.64
C HIS A 97 35.58 -50.86 -18.49
N ARG A 98 36.90 -50.93 -18.66
CA ARG A 98 37.78 -49.76 -18.68
C ARG A 98 37.47 -48.85 -19.86
N ALA A 99 37.37 -49.39 -21.08
CA ALA A 99 37.01 -48.61 -22.26
C ALA A 99 35.64 -47.94 -22.08
N LYS A 100 34.65 -48.62 -21.50
CA LYS A 100 33.37 -48.00 -21.12
C LYS A 100 33.54 -46.84 -20.14
N ALA A 101 34.37 -46.99 -19.11
CA ALA A 101 34.63 -45.90 -18.17
C ALA A 101 35.31 -44.70 -18.87
N GLU A 102 36.26 -44.95 -19.76
CA GLU A 102 36.93 -43.93 -20.57
C GLU A 102 35.95 -43.19 -21.50
N ILE A 103 34.95 -43.88 -22.07
CA ILE A 103 33.86 -43.25 -22.84
C ILE A 103 32.95 -42.40 -21.96
N MET A 104 32.60 -42.91 -20.76
CA MET A 104 31.63 -42.25 -19.87
C MET A 104 32.21 -41.03 -19.13
N ALA A 105 33.52 -40.99 -18.85
CA ALA A 105 34.12 -39.90 -18.10
C ALA A 105 33.95 -38.52 -18.78
N PRO A 106 34.24 -38.34 -20.09
CA PRO A 106 33.97 -37.07 -20.77
C PRO A 106 32.47 -36.72 -20.84
N ILE A 107 31.57 -37.71 -20.88
CA ILE A 107 30.12 -37.46 -20.83
C ILE A 107 29.73 -36.89 -19.46
N GLN A 108 30.29 -37.42 -18.38
CA GLN A 108 30.04 -36.88 -17.04
C GLN A 108 30.56 -35.45 -16.91
N GLU A 109 31.79 -35.18 -17.38
CA GLU A 109 32.34 -33.82 -17.39
C GLU A 109 31.47 -32.86 -18.21
N PHE A 110 30.97 -33.30 -19.36
CA PHE A 110 30.02 -32.52 -20.17
C PHE A 110 28.74 -32.18 -19.38
N ILE A 111 28.14 -33.16 -18.70
CA ILE A 111 26.93 -32.95 -17.89
C ILE A 111 27.21 -31.93 -16.78
N ASP A 112 28.33 -32.09 -16.06
CA ASP A 112 28.72 -31.20 -14.97
C ASP A 112 28.94 -29.75 -15.46
N MET A 113 29.52 -29.57 -16.64
CA MET A 113 29.70 -28.25 -17.27
C MET A 113 28.36 -27.59 -17.59
N VAL A 114 27.43 -28.34 -18.19
CA VAL A 114 26.09 -27.86 -18.55
C VAL A 114 25.29 -27.51 -17.30
N GLU A 115 25.34 -28.35 -16.26
CA GLU A 115 24.69 -28.09 -14.98
C GLU A 115 25.25 -26.83 -14.32
N THR A 116 26.58 -26.68 -14.29
CA THR A 116 27.25 -25.50 -13.72
C THR A 116 26.85 -24.22 -14.44
N ARG A 117 26.86 -24.23 -15.78
CA ARG A 117 26.45 -23.08 -16.60
C ARG A 117 24.98 -22.73 -16.37
N THR A 118 24.11 -23.73 -16.44
CA THR A 118 22.67 -23.54 -16.28
C THR A 118 22.33 -23.03 -14.89
N ALA A 119 22.99 -23.55 -13.84
CA ALA A 119 22.83 -23.07 -12.47
C ALA A 119 23.25 -21.60 -12.33
N GLY A 120 24.41 -21.23 -12.90
CA GLY A 120 24.90 -19.84 -12.89
C GLY A 120 23.95 -18.87 -13.60
N GLU A 121 23.43 -19.23 -14.78
CA GLU A 121 22.44 -18.42 -15.49
C GLU A 121 21.17 -18.23 -14.66
N ILE A 122 20.65 -19.30 -14.05
CA ILE A 122 19.45 -19.25 -13.20
C ILE A 122 19.68 -18.37 -11.96
N ASP A 123 20.84 -18.46 -11.31
CA ASP A 123 21.13 -17.68 -10.10
C ASP A 123 21.24 -16.18 -10.39
N THR A 124 21.84 -15.80 -11.53
CA THR A 124 21.87 -14.38 -11.93
C THR A 124 20.47 -13.82 -12.23
N LEU A 125 19.60 -14.61 -12.85
CA LEU A 125 18.21 -14.23 -13.12
C LEU A 125 17.39 -14.14 -11.83
N ARG A 126 17.57 -15.10 -10.91
CA ARG A 126 16.93 -15.08 -9.58
C ARG A 126 17.35 -13.85 -8.79
N ALA A 127 18.65 -13.55 -8.71
CA ALA A 127 19.16 -12.38 -8.01
C ALA A 127 18.56 -11.06 -8.56
N ARG A 128 18.46 -10.94 -9.90
CA ARG A 128 17.81 -9.78 -10.54
C ARG A 128 16.31 -9.71 -10.21
N SER A 129 15.61 -10.83 -10.28
CA SER A 129 14.19 -10.91 -9.93
C SER A 129 13.94 -10.51 -8.47
N ASP A 130 14.78 -10.99 -7.55
CA ASP A 130 14.66 -10.68 -6.12
C ASP A 130 14.95 -9.20 -5.83
N ALA A 131 15.94 -8.61 -6.50
CA ALA A 131 16.23 -7.18 -6.41
C ALA A 131 15.04 -6.31 -6.89
N LEU A 132 14.43 -6.66 -8.02
CA LEU A 132 13.24 -5.98 -8.52
C LEU A 132 12.05 -6.15 -7.57
N ALA A 133 11.84 -7.37 -7.04
CA ALA A 133 10.76 -7.64 -6.09
C ALA A 133 10.94 -6.87 -4.77
N LEU A 134 12.18 -6.73 -4.27
CA LEU A 134 12.48 -5.90 -3.11
C LEU A 134 12.19 -4.42 -3.39
N GLY A 135 12.63 -3.90 -4.53
CA GLY A 135 12.33 -2.53 -4.97
C GLY A 135 10.83 -2.26 -5.02
N ALA A 136 10.04 -3.18 -5.60
CA ALA A 136 8.59 -3.07 -5.64
C ALA A 136 7.95 -3.03 -4.24
N ARG A 137 8.40 -3.88 -3.30
CA ARG A 137 7.89 -3.87 -1.91
C ARG A 137 8.22 -2.57 -1.19
N VAL A 138 9.41 -2.02 -1.39
CA VAL A 138 9.82 -0.72 -0.81
C VAL A 138 8.94 0.41 -1.36
N LEU A 139 8.68 0.42 -2.67
CA LEU A 139 7.79 1.41 -3.29
C LEU A 139 6.36 1.32 -2.76
N VAL A 140 5.80 0.12 -2.63
CA VAL A 140 4.48 -0.09 -2.03
C VAL A 140 4.46 0.40 -0.57
N GLY A 141 5.48 0.05 0.22
CA GLY A 141 5.60 0.51 1.60
C GLY A 141 5.68 2.04 1.71
N LEU A 142 6.46 2.68 0.84
CA LEU A 142 6.58 4.14 0.79
C LEU A 142 5.26 4.80 0.40
N ALA A 143 4.55 4.26 -0.59
CA ALA A 143 3.24 4.77 -1.00
C ALA A 143 2.22 4.68 0.15
N LEU A 144 2.17 3.55 0.87
CA LEU A 144 1.32 3.39 2.05
C LEU A 144 1.69 4.36 3.18
N ALA A 145 2.99 4.56 3.43
CA ALA A 145 3.47 5.51 4.43
C ALA A 145 3.08 6.96 4.07
N LEU A 146 3.19 7.35 2.80
CA LEU A 146 2.77 8.67 2.32
C LEU A 146 1.25 8.86 2.41
N LEU A 147 0.46 7.83 2.07
CA LEU A 147 -0.99 7.86 2.24
C LEU A 147 -1.38 8.02 3.71
N LEU A 148 -0.76 7.26 4.62
CA LEU A 148 -1.00 7.36 6.06
C LEU A 148 -0.60 8.74 6.60
N LEU A 149 0.57 9.24 6.20
CA LEU A 149 1.04 10.58 6.59
C LEU A 149 0.06 11.66 6.09
N GLY A 150 -0.37 11.58 4.82
CA GLY A 150 -1.37 12.47 4.24
C GLY A 150 -2.69 12.44 5.03
N ALA A 151 -3.19 11.26 5.37
CA ALA A 151 -4.41 11.10 6.16
C ALA A 151 -4.28 11.72 7.56
N VAL A 152 -3.15 11.51 8.25
CA VAL A 152 -2.89 12.10 9.58
C VAL A 152 -2.79 13.62 9.49
N LEU A 153 -2.14 14.16 8.46
CA LEU A 153 -2.04 15.60 8.24
C LEU A 153 -3.40 16.22 7.94
N LEU A 154 -4.20 15.59 7.07
CA LEU A 154 -5.55 16.05 6.73
C LEU A 154 -6.46 16.04 7.97
N GLN A 155 -6.41 14.97 8.77
CA GLN A 155 -7.16 14.87 10.03
C GLN A 155 -6.81 15.99 11.00
N ARG A 156 -5.50 16.29 11.15
CA ARG A 156 -5.01 17.28 12.13
C ARG A 156 -5.16 18.73 11.67
N ARG A 157 -4.95 19.02 10.38
CA ARG A 157 -4.97 20.39 9.84
C ARG A 157 -6.32 20.83 9.30
N VAL A 158 -7.17 19.90 8.88
CA VAL A 158 -8.45 20.24 8.24
C VAL A 158 -9.62 19.66 9.03
N VAL A 159 -9.74 18.34 9.12
CA VAL A 159 -10.96 17.69 9.63
C VAL A 159 -11.25 18.08 11.08
N ARG A 160 -10.26 17.98 11.98
CA ARG A 160 -10.46 18.29 13.40
C ARG A 160 -10.79 19.77 13.65
N PRO A 161 -10.04 20.76 13.10
CA PRO A 161 -10.42 22.17 13.22
C PRO A 161 -11.83 22.48 12.69
N THR A 162 -12.24 21.86 11.58
CA THR A 162 -13.58 22.05 11.02
C THR A 162 -14.68 21.55 11.97
N ILE A 163 -14.51 20.37 12.59
CA ILE A 163 -15.48 19.84 13.56
C ILE A 163 -15.55 20.72 14.81
N GLU A 164 -14.41 21.23 15.29
CA GLU A 164 -14.37 22.12 16.45
C GLU A 164 -15.04 23.46 16.15
N LEU A 165 -14.80 24.05 14.97
CA LEU A 165 -15.51 25.25 14.50
C LEU A 165 -17.01 25.02 14.41
N ALA A 166 -17.44 23.92 13.80
CA ALA A 166 -18.85 23.58 13.66
C ALA A 166 -19.53 23.38 15.03
N THR A 167 -18.82 22.80 15.99
CA THR A 167 -19.32 22.62 17.35
C THR A 167 -19.40 23.95 18.10
N ALA A 168 -18.38 24.79 17.99
CA ALA A 168 -18.38 26.12 18.62
C ALA A 168 -19.49 27.02 18.04
N ALA A 169 -19.72 26.98 16.73
CA ALA A 169 -20.81 27.72 16.08
C ALA A 169 -22.19 27.31 16.64
N ARG A 170 -22.42 26.01 16.90
CA ARG A 170 -23.65 25.53 17.54
C ARG A 170 -23.79 26.00 18.99
N LEU A 171 -22.70 26.09 19.75
CA LEU A 171 -22.73 26.60 21.12
C LEU A 171 -23.06 28.11 21.16
N THR A 172 -22.53 28.86 20.17
CA THR A 172 -22.86 30.27 19.98
C THR A 172 -24.35 30.47 19.70
N GLU A 173 -25.01 29.57 18.96
CA GLU A 173 -26.47 29.60 18.76
C GLU A 173 -27.26 29.48 20.07
N THR A 174 -26.73 28.71 21.04
CA THR A 174 -27.36 28.55 22.36
C THR A 174 -27.03 29.66 23.36
N GLY A 175 -26.32 30.71 22.92
CA GLY A 175 -25.94 31.86 23.76
C GLY A 175 -24.62 31.71 24.51
N ASP A 176 -23.89 30.61 24.34
CA ASP A 176 -22.53 30.46 24.89
C ASP A 176 -21.53 31.15 23.95
N TYR A 177 -21.40 32.46 24.13
CA TYR A 177 -20.43 33.29 23.40
C TYR A 177 -19.06 33.29 24.05
N ALA A 178 -18.84 32.67 25.20
CA ALA A 178 -17.57 32.68 25.92
C ALA A 178 -16.63 31.58 25.41
N ASN A 179 -17.17 30.48 24.87
CA ASN A 179 -16.38 29.41 24.30
C ASN A 179 -15.51 29.90 23.12
N ARG A 180 -14.26 29.41 23.03
CA ARG A 180 -13.29 29.82 22.00
C ARG A 180 -12.73 28.61 21.27
N VAL A 181 -12.58 28.75 19.96
CA VAL A 181 -11.97 27.73 19.11
C VAL A 181 -10.44 27.82 19.20
N PRO A 182 -9.73 26.71 19.45
CA PRO A 182 -8.27 26.72 19.53
C PRO A 182 -7.61 26.95 18.16
N VAL A 183 -6.70 27.91 18.10
CA VAL A 183 -5.95 28.25 16.88
C VAL A 183 -4.70 27.38 16.81
N ARG A 184 -4.78 26.24 16.09
CA ARG A 184 -3.67 25.26 16.03
C ARG A 184 -2.75 25.41 14.83
N THR A 185 -3.23 26.02 13.76
CA THR A 185 -2.51 26.14 12.49
C THR A 185 -2.31 27.61 12.12
N ARG A 186 -1.33 27.88 11.27
CA ARG A 186 -1.05 29.22 10.73
C ARG A 186 -1.53 29.38 9.28
N ASP A 187 -2.45 28.53 8.87
CA ASP A 187 -3.08 28.50 7.55
C ASP A 187 -4.48 29.16 7.59
N GLU A 188 -5.25 28.97 6.53
CA GLU A 188 -6.61 29.47 6.36
C GLU A 188 -7.55 28.97 7.48
N MET A 189 -7.36 27.75 7.98
CA MET A 189 -8.15 27.21 9.09
C MET A 189 -7.85 27.95 10.39
N GLY A 190 -6.58 28.27 10.62
CA GLY A 190 -6.17 29.10 11.76
C GLY A 190 -6.68 30.53 11.67
N GLN A 191 -6.71 31.10 10.46
CA GLN A 191 -7.30 32.42 10.23
C GLN A 191 -8.80 32.41 10.50
N LEU A 192 -9.52 31.41 10.00
CA LEU A 192 -10.95 31.24 10.24
C LEU A 192 -11.27 31.10 11.74
N ALA A 193 -10.47 30.32 12.48
CA ALA A 193 -10.62 30.20 13.93
C ALA A 193 -10.41 31.53 14.67
N ARG A 194 -9.42 32.34 14.26
CA ARG A 194 -9.22 33.69 14.82
C ARG A 194 -10.39 34.61 14.52
N SER A 195 -10.87 34.63 13.28
CA SER A 195 -12.02 35.46 12.88
C SER A 195 -13.30 35.04 13.61
N PHE A 196 -13.54 33.74 13.80
CA PHE A 196 -14.66 33.25 14.60
C PHE A 196 -14.58 33.74 16.05
N ASN A 197 -13.43 33.57 16.71
CA ASN A 197 -13.24 34.04 18.08
C ASN A 197 -13.42 35.56 18.25
N GLN A 198 -12.97 36.34 17.26
CA GLN A 198 -13.17 37.80 17.24
C GLN A 198 -14.66 38.16 17.15
N MET A 199 -15.42 37.43 16.32
CA MET A 199 -16.87 37.60 16.19
C MET A 199 -17.59 37.25 17.50
N SER A 200 -17.29 36.10 18.11
CA SER A 200 -17.89 35.71 19.40
C SER A 200 -17.60 36.74 20.50
N SER A 201 -16.38 37.27 20.56
CA SER A 201 -16.02 38.35 21.50
C SER A 201 -16.69 39.69 21.21
N ALA A 202 -17.00 39.99 19.95
CA ALA A 202 -17.78 41.17 19.59
C ALA A 202 -19.24 41.03 20.03
N ILE A 203 -19.84 39.85 19.82
CA ILE A 203 -21.22 39.57 20.24
C ILE A 203 -21.35 39.59 21.77
N GLU A 204 -20.43 38.95 22.48
CA GLU A 204 -20.40 38.94 23.95
C GLU A 204 -20.38 40.37 24.52
N ARG A 205 -19.52 41.25 23.98
CA ARG A 205 -19.46 42.66 24.38
C ARG A 205 -20.72 43.45 24.02
N ASP A 206 -21.35 43.16 22.88
CA ASP A 206 -22.61 43.80 22.47
C ASP A 206 -23.75 43.44 23.43
N ILE A 207 -23.82 42.17 23.87
CA ILE A 207 -24.80 41.69 24.85
C ILE A 207 -24.56 42.36 26.21
N GLU A 208 -23.33 42.36 26.72
CA GLU A 208 -22.99 43.02 27.98
C GLU A 208 -23.34 44.52 27.97
N ALA A 209 -23.09 45.20 26.85
CA ALA A 209 -23.43 46.62 26.69
C ALA A 209 -24.95 46.85 26.68
N ARG A 210 -25.71 45.97 25.99
CA ARG A 210 -27.17 46.01 25.97
C ARG A 210 -27.77 45.77 27.34
N ASP A 211 -27.26 44.80 28.09
CA ASP A 211 -27.74 44.47 29.43
C ASP A 211 -27.51 45.63 30.41
N ARG A 212 -26.34 46.29 30.35
CA ARG A 212 -26.12 47.54 31.12
C ARG A 212 -27.10 48.63 30.74
N THR A 213 -27.25 48.89 29.44
CA THR A 213 -28.16 49.94 28.95
C THR A 213 -29.61 49.66 29.37
N ALA A 214 -30.04 48.41 29.32
CA ALA A 214 -31.37 48.00 29.76
C ALA A 214 -31.57 48.19 31.27
N SER A 215 -30.55 47.84 32.08
CA SER A 215 -30.58 48.07 33.53
C SER A 215 -30.62 49.56 33.88
N GLU A 216 -29.78 50.37 33.24
CA GLU A 216 -29.78 51.83 33.41
C GLU A 216 -31.15 52.43 33.04
N LEU A 217 -31.70 52.01 31.90
CA LEU A 217 -33.02 52.46 31.45
C LEU A 217 -34.13 52.08 32.45
N ALA A 218 -34.10 50.87 32.99
CA ALA A 218 -35.06 50.43 34.00
C ALA A 218 -34.98 51.30 35.27
N THR A 219 -33.77 51.58 35.77
CA THR A 219 -33.59 52.44 36.96
C THR A 219 -34.03 53.89 36.70
N ALA A 220 -33.74 54.42 35.52
CA ALA A 220 -34.17 55.76 35.13
C ALA A 220 -35.70 55.87 35.00
N HIS A 221 -36.35 54.82 34.46
CA HIS A 221 -37.81 54.73 34.37
C HIS A 221 -38.45 54.72 35.75
N GLU A 222 -37.94 53.90 36.68
CA GLU A 222 -38.46 53.82 38.05
C GLU A 222 -38.30 55.15 38.80
N ALA A 223 -37.16 55.83 38.64
CA ALA A 223 -36.94 57.15 39.20
C ALA A 223 -37.91 58.21 38.63
N ALA A 224 -38.16 58.17 37.32
CA ALA A 224 -39.11 59.07 36.66
C ALA A 224 -40.55 58.82 37.14
N ASP A 225 -40.97 57.57 37.28
CA ASP A 225 -42.29 57.21 37.80
C ASP A 225 -42.45 57.66 39.25
N SER A 226 -41.45 57.44 40.11
CA SER A 226 -41.46 57.91 41.50
C SER A 226 -41.58 59.44 41.58
N ALA A 227 -40.82 60.18 40.75
CA ALA A 227 -40.93 61.62 40.68
C ALA A 227 -42.32 62.10 40.21
N ASN A 228 -42.93 61.38 39.26
CA ASN A 228 -44.26 61.72 38.76
C ASN A 228 -45.37 61.46 39.80
N GLN A 229 -45.24 60.37 40.57
CA GLN A 229 -46.12 60.09 41.70
C GLN A 229 -45.96 61.14 42.81
N ALA A 230 -44.72 61.49 43.18
CA ALA A 230 -44.45 62.53 44.17
C ALA A 230 -45.02 63.90 43.74
N LYS A 231 -44.87 64.27 42.47
CA LYS A 231 -45.48 65.47 41.89
C LYS A 231 -47.00 65.43 41.99
N SER A 232 -47.63 64.32 41.64
CA SER A 232 -49.08 64.15 41.70
C SER A 232 -49.61 64.26 43.14
N ALA A 233 -48.94 63.61 44.09
CA ALA A 233 -49.25 63.70 45.51
C ALA A 233 -49.08 65.12 46.06
N PHE A 234 -47.99 65.81 45.67
CA PHE A 234 -47.77 67.20 46.04
C PHE A 234 -48.88 68.12 45.51
N LEU A 235 -49.25 68.00 44.23
CA LEU A 235 -50.31 68.83 43.64
C LEU A 235 -51.68 68.56 44.29
N ALA A 236 -51.99 67.30 44.60
CA ALA A 236 -53.21 66.95 45.32
C ALA A 236 -53.24 67.56 46.73
N ASN A 237 -52.15 67.44 47.49
CA ASN A 237 -52.02 68.03 48.82
C ASN A 237 -52.09 69.56 48.76
N MET A 238 -51.37 70.21 47.86
CA MET A 238 -51.43 71.67 47.69
C MET A 238 -52.82 72.16 47.31
N SER A 239 -53.55 71.43 46.45
CA SER A 239 -54.94 71.78 46.14
C SER A 239 -55.84 71.70 47.38
N HIS A 240 -55.64 70.70 48.23
CA HIS A 240 -56.41 70.54 49.46
C HIS A 240 -56.09 71.66 50.48
N GLU A 241 -54.81 71.96 50.68
CA GLU A 241 -54.34 73.01 51.59
C GLU A 241 -54.73 74.41 51.14
N LEU A 242 -54.84 74.67 49.83
CA LEU A 242 -55.30 75.97 49.30
C LEU A 242 -56.82 76.13 49.33
N ARG A 243 -57.57 75.04 49.15
CA ARG A 243 -59.05 75.08 49.17
C ARG A 243 -59.59 75.49 50.53
N THR A 244 -58.97 75.02 51.62
CA THR A 244 -59.39 75.32 53.00
C THR A 244 -59.40 76.82 53.33
N PRO A 245 -58.29 77.58 53.20
CA PRO A 245 -58.28 79.01 53.44
C PRO A 245 -59.12 79.78 52.40
N MET A 246 -59.17 79.33 51.14
CA MET A 246 -59.99 80.00 50.13
C MET A 246 -61.48 79.90 50.45
N ASN A 247 -61.96 78.73 50.91
CA ASN A 247 -63.33 78.57 51.38
C ASN A 247 -63.60 79.40 52.64
N ALA A 248 -62.63 79.54 53.54
CA ALA A 248 -62.76 80.41 54.71
C ALA A 248 -62.88 81.89 54.30
N ILE A 249 -62.04 82.37 53.37
CA ILE A 249 -62.11 83.73 52.84
C ILE A 249 -63.45 83.98 52.13
N ILE A 250 -63.90 83.04 51.28
CA ILE A 250 -65.19 83.13 50.60
C ILE A 250 -66.33 83.23 51.62
N GLY A 251 -66.36 82.35 52.61
CA GLY A 251 -67.40 82.37 53.65
C GLY A 251 -67.39 83.66 54.48
N TYR A 252 -66.20 84.22 54.78
CA TYR A 252 -66.10 85.54 55.42
C TYR A 252 -66.60 86.67 54.51
N SER A 253 -66.27 86.64 53.22
CA SER A 253 -66.77 87.63 52.27
C SER A 253 -68.28 87.51 52.05
N GLU A 254 -68.85 86.31 52.04
CA GLU A 254 -70.30 86.10 51.95
C GLU A 254 -71.02 86.63 53.18
N MET A 255 -70.54 86.34 54.40
CA MET A 255 -71.11 86.93 55.63
C MET A 255 -71.04 88.47 55.62
N LEU A 256 -69.93 89.05 55.17
CA LEU A 256 -69.80 90.51 55.07
C LEU A 256 -70.74 91.13 54.03
N ILE A 257 -71.06 90.40 52.95
CA ILE A 257 -72.05 90.83 51.96
C ILE A 257 -73.45 90.72 52.55
N GLU A 258 -73.76 89.62 53.25
CA GLU A 258 -75.06 89.39 53.90
C GLU A 258 -75.33 90.45 54.99
N ASP A 259 -74.35 90.75 55.85
CA ASP A 259 -74.43 91.84 56.84
C ASP A 259 -74.67 93.21 56.17
N ALA A 260 -74.06 93.46 55.01
CA ALA A 260 -74.23 94.71 54.27
C ALA A 260 -75.58 94.81 53.54
N GLU A 261 -76.21 93.68 53.21
CA GLU A 261 -77.54 93.61 52.62
C GLU A 261 -78.65 93.68 53.69
N ASP A 262 -78.43 93.20 54.91
CA ASP A 262 -79.38 93.28 56.04
C ASP A 262 -79.40 94.67 56.72
N ASP A 263 -78.31 95.46 56.63
CA ASP A 263 -78.20 96.83 57.18
C ASP A 263 -78.59 97.95 56.17
N GLY A 264 -79.12 97.61 54.98
CA GLY A 264 -79.56 98.54 53.92
C GLY A 264 -81.06 98.52 53.64
#